data_AF-A0A7J5ZJP6-F1
#
_entry.id   AF-A0A7J5ZJP6-F1
#
_cell.length_a   1.000
_cell.length_b   1.000
_cell.length_c   1.000
_cell.angle_alpha   90.00
_cell.angle_beta   90.00
_cell.angle_gamma   90.00
#
_symmetry.space_group_name_H-M   'P 1'
#
loop_
_entity.id
_entity.type
_entity.pdbx_description
1 polymer ?
#
loop_
_entity_poly.entity_id
_entity_poly.type
_entity_poly.pdbx_seq_one_letter_code
_entity_poly.pdbx_strand_id
1 'polypeptide(L)'
;MQAIPSTVGNYSAACYSPRADSFHIFRDPLKGDMPWPGLIFGLTIQAAWYWCTDQVIVQRCLSAKNMSHVKAGCILCGYLKLLPMFLMVFPGMISRVLYPDEVACVVPELCKEYCDTEVGCTNIAYPKMVVDLMPNGLRGLMLSVMLASLMSSLTSIFNSASTLFTMDIYAKVRQKASEKELMIAGRLFILVLIGISIAWIPIVQTAQSGQLFDYIQSITSYLAPPIAAVFTLAIFCKRVNEPGAFYGMLIGLAIGLTRMIAEFVYGTG
;
A
#
# COMPACT_ATOMS: atom_id res chain seq x y z
N MET A 1 29.37 15.66 -4.50
CA MET A 1 28.54 15.46 -3.29
C MET A 1 28.64 14.00 -2.90
N GLN A 2 29.10 13.68 -1.70
CA GLN A 2 29.08 12.30 -1.20
C GLN A 2 27.67 12.03 -0.68
N ALA A 3 27.01 10.97 -1.17
CA ALA A 3 25.66 10.58 -0.74
C ALA A 3 25.70 9.84 0.63
N ILE A 4 26.54 10.32 1.54
CA ILE A 4 26.83 9.72 2.84
C ILE A 4 26.47 10.76 3.90
N PRO A 5 25.71 10.40 4.95
CA PRO A 5 25.43 11.29 6.07
C PRO A 5 26.73 11.74 6.74
N SER A 6 26.78 12.99 7.15
CA SER A 6 27.91 13.58 7.87
C SER A 6 28.11 12.96 9.27
N THR A 7 27.01 12.55 9.91
CA THR A 7 26.99 11.87 11.21
C THR A 7 26.55 10.41 11.06
N VAL A 8 27.53 9.50 11.10
CA VAL A 8 27.33 8.04 10.93
C VAL A 8 27.48 7.22 12.21
N GLY A 9 27.82 7.85 13.35
CA GLY A 9 27.98 7.15 14.64
C GLY A 9 28.96 5.97 14.57
N ASN A 10 28.70 4.91 15.35
CA ASN A 10 29.45 3.64 15.32
C ASN A 10 28.73 2.56 14.48
N TYR A 11 27.98 2.99 13.45
CA TYR A 11 27.20 2.09 12.61
C TYR A 11 27.99 1.65 11.38
N SER A 12 27.75 0.41 10.93
CA SER A 12 28.47 -0.19 9.79
C SER A 12 28.26 0.60 8.51
N ALA A 13 29.31 0.63 7.66
CA ALA A 13 29.26 1.21 6.32
C ALA A 13 28.14 0.63 5.44
N ALA A 14 27.69 -0.59 5.74
CA ALA A 14 26.56 -1.23 5.05
C ALA A 14 25.22 -0.48 5.22
N CYS A 15 25.04 0.32 6.29
CA CYS A 15 23.78 1.01 6.57
C CYS A 15 23.60 2.28 5.73
N TYR A 16 24.69 2.98 5.40
CA TYR A 16 24.65 4.25 4.68
C TYR A 16 25.18 4.18 3.25
N SER A 17 26.03 3.21 2.91
CA SER A 17 26.52 3.05 1.54
C SER A 17 25.52 2.27 0.66
N PRO A 18 25.35 2.65 -0.62
CA PRO A 18 24.60 1.84 -1.56
C PRO A 18 25.22 0.45 -1.69
N ARG A 19 24.39 -0.60 -1.66
CA ARG A 19 24.85 -1.97 -1.83
C ARG A 19 25.42 -2.19 -3.24
N ALA A 20 26.35 -3.13 -3.36
CA ALA A 20 26.97 -3.49 -4.64
C ALA A 20 25.95 -4.05 -5.66
N ASP A 21 24.84 -4.62 -5.20
CA ASP A 21 23.74 -5.14 -6.02
C ASP A 21 22.61 -4.12 -6.27
N SER A 22 22.81 -2.84 -5.93
CA SER A 22 21.78 -1.79 -6.05
C SER A 22 21.21 -1.59 -7.46
N PHE A 23 21.99 -1.89 -8.51
CA PHE A 23 21.55 -1.82 -9.91
C PHE A 23 20.98 -3.13 -10.46
N HIS A 24 20.95 -4.21 -9.67
CA HIS A 24 20.35 -5.48 -10.09
C HIS A 24 18.84 -5.49 -9.79
N ILE A 25 18.04 -5.55 -10.86
CA ILE A 25 16.58 -5.68 -10.76
C ILE A 25 16.20 -7.02 -10.12
N PHE A 26 16.88 -8.10 -10.49
CA PHE A 26 16.71 -9.42 -9.89
C PHE A 26 17.79 -9.63 -8.84
N ARG A 27 17.41 -9.57 -7.57
CA ARG A 27 18.30 -9.85 -6.44
C ARG A 27 18.48 -11.35 -6.23
N ASP A 28 19.44 -11.70 -5.39
CA ASP A 28 19.72 -13.08 -5.01
C ASP A 28 18.44 -13.82 -4.56
N PRO A 29 18.21 -15.07 -5.03
CA PRO A 29 16.98 -15.81 -4.73
C PRO A 29 16.77 -16.19 -3.26
N LEU A 30 17.85 -16.22 -2.45
CA LEU A 30 17.81 -16.72 -1.08
C LEU A 30 18.26 -15.70 -0.05
N LYS A 31 19.19 -14.81 -0.41
CA LYS A 31 19.82 -13.85 0.54
C LYS A 31 19.44 -12.39 0.29
N GLY A 32 18.71 -12.09 -0.79
CA GLY A 32 18.27 -10.74 -1.07
C GLY A 32 17.03 -10.36 -0.25
N ASP A 33 16.95 -9.13 0.24
CA ASP A 33 15.77 -8.62 0.96
C ASP A 33 14.47 -8.75 0.15
N MET A 34 14.60 -8.64 -1.18
CA MET A 34 13.51 -8.85 -2.15
C MET A 34 13.95 -9.90 -3.16
N PRO A 35 13.87 -11.19 -2.81
CA PRO A 35 14.37 -12.25 -3.66
C PRO A 35 13.54 -12.32 -4.95
N TRP A 36 14.21 -12.51 -6.09
CA TRP A 36 13.54 -12.47 -7.39
C TRP A 36 12.36 -13.47 -7.53
N PRO A 37 12.35 -14.67 -6.92
CA PRO A 37 11.19 -15.55 -6.98
C PRO A 37 9.99 -14.94 -6.25
N GLY A 38 10.22 -14.28 -5.11
CA GLY A 38 9.18 -13.53 -4.39
C GLY A 38 8.64 -12.37 -5.21
N LEU A 39 9.53 -11.66 -5.94
CA LEU A 39 9.15 -10.59 -6.86
C LEU A 39 8.23 -11.12 -7.98
N ILE A 40 8.60 -12.22 -8.64
CA ILE A 40 7.83 -12.73 -9.78
C ILE A 40 6.55 -13.44 -9.32
N PHE A 41 6.63 -14.38 -8.39
CA PHE A 41 5.48 -15.20 -8.02
C PHE A 41 4.62 -14.53 -6.96
N GLY A 42 5.23 -13.89 -5.96
CA GLY A 42 4.52 -13.22 -4.86
C GLY A 42 3.78 -11.97 -5.34
N LEU A 43 4.50 -11.03 -5.98
CA LEU A 43 3.85 -9.79 -6.44
C LEU A 43 2.84 -10.03 -7.55
N THR A 44 2.97 -11.07 -8.38
CA THR A 44 1.95 -11.38 -9.38
C THR A 44 0.62 -11.77 -8.73
N ILE A 45 0.65 -12.56 -7.66
CA ILE A 45 -0.57 -12.91 -6.90
C ILE A 45 -1.18 -11.66 -6.27
N GLN A 46 -0.35 -10.81 -5.67
CA GLN A 46 -0.80 -9.56 -5.06
C GLN A 46 -1.36 -8.58 -6.10
N ALA A 47 -0.74 -8.49 -7.28
CA ALA A 47 -1.22 -7.68 -8.38
C ALA A 47 -2.56 -8.20 -8.91
N ALA A 48 -2.72 -9.52 -9.06
CA ALA A 48 -3.99 -10.12 -9.46
C ALA A 48 -5.11 -9.79 -8.47
N TRP A 49 -4.84 -9.88 -7.15
CA TRP A 49 -5.77 -9.43 -6.13
C TRP A 49 -6.12 -7.94 -6.28
N TYR A 50 -5.10 -7.08 -6.32
CA TYR A 50 -5.29 -5.64 -6.36
C TYR A 50 -6.10 -5.21 -7.59
N TRP A 51 -5.76 -5.68 -8.78
CA TRP A 51 -6.41 -5.22 -10.02
C TRP A 51 -7.75 -5.89 -10.31
N CYS A 52 -7.95 -7.14 -9.88
CA CYS A 52 -9.13 -7.91 -10.26
C CYS A 52 -10.15 -8.08 -9.14
N THR A 53 -9.77 -7.88 -7.88
CA THR A 53 -10.65 -8.15 -6.72
C THR A 53 -10.82 -6.95 -5.79
N ASP A 54 -9.94 -5.95 -5.85
CA ASP A 54 -10.11 -4.72 -5.05
C ASP A 54 -11.35 -3.96 -5.52
N GLN A 55 -12.27 -3.75 -4.59
CA GLN A 55 -13.54 -3.10 -4.86
C GLN A 55 -13.37 -1.68 -5.41
N VAL A 56 -12.35 -0.92 -4.98
CA VAL A 56 -12.11 0.45 -5.47
C VAL A 56 -11.86 0.44 -6.98
N ILE A 57 -11.17 -0.58 -7.48
CA ILE A 57 -10.79 -0.70 -8.89
C ILE A 57 -11.92 -1.32 -9.71
N VAL A 58 -12.52 -2.40 -9.20
CA VAL A 58 -13.62 -3.09 -9.86
C VAL A 58 -14.82 -2.16 -10.04
N GLN A 59 -15.16 -1.35 -9.03
CA GLN A 59 -16.26 -0.38 -9.15
C GLN A 59 -16.05 0.65 -10.27
N ARG A 60 -14.80 1.10 -10.50
CA ARG A 60 -14.48 2.02 -11.60
C ARG A 60 -14.71 1.38 -12.96
N CYS A 61 -14.40 0.09 -13.09
CA CYS A 61 -14.65 -0.66 -14.30
C CYS A 61 -16.16 -0.87 -14.53
N LEU A 62 -16.93 -1.16 -13.47
CA LEU A 62 -18.38 -1.34 -13.53
C LEU A 62 -19.14 -0.04 -13.84
N SER A 63 -18.58 1.11 -13.48
CA SER A 63 -19.18 2.43 -13.75
C SER A 63 -18.93 2.94 -15.17
N ALA A 64 -18.15 2.22 -15.98
CA ALA A 64 -17.88 2.63 -17.36
C ALA A 64 -19.08 2.35 -18.28
N LYS A 65 -19.25 3.23 -19.27
CA LYS A 65 -20.42 3.20 -20.18
C LYS A 65 -20.59 1.87 -20.92
N ASN A 66 -19.51 1.30 -21.46
CA ASN A 66 -19.52 0.08 -22.27
C ASN A 66 -18.23 -0.73 -22.06
N MET A 67 -18.24 -2.01 -22.43
CA MET A 67 -17.07 -2.89 -22.35
C MET A 67 -15.85 -2.37 -23.15
N SER A 68 -16.07 -1.70 -24.29
CA SER A 68 -14.97 -1.10 -25.07
C SER A 68 -14.27 0.03 -24.30
N HIS A 69 -15.01 0.83 -23.52
CA HIS A 69 -14.43 1.86 -22.66
C HIS A 69 -13.66 1.25 -21.48
N VAL A 70 -14.15 0.15 -20.90
CA VAL A 70 -13.43 -0.59 -19.86
C VAL A 70 -12.08 -1.06 -20.38
N LYS A 71 -12.07 -1.76 -21.52
CA LYS A 71 -10.83 -2.29 -22.13
C LYS A 71 -9.84 -1.17 -22.48
N ALA A 72 -10.31 -0.09 -23.10
CA ALA A 72 -9.47 1.06 -23.42
C ALA A 72 -8.91 1.73 -22.15
N GLY A 73 -9.73 1.87 -21.10
CA GLY A 73 -9.33 2.39 -19.81
C GLY A 73 -8.25 1.53 -19.12
N CYS A 74 -8.40 0.20 -19.15
CA CYS A 74 -7.39 -0.73 -18.62
C CYS A 74 -6.06 -0.62 -19.37
N ILE A 75 -6.08 -0.53 -20.70
CA ILE A 75 -4.86 -0.37 -21.51
C ILE A 75 -4.17 0.97 -21.18
N LEU A 76 -4.93 2.07 -21.14
CA LEU A 76 -4.40 3.38 -20.76
C LEU A 76 -3.81 3.35 -19.34
N CYS A 77 -4.50 2.72 -18.40
CA CYS A 77 -4.01 2.55 -17.03
C CYS A 77 -2.66 1.80 -17.00
N GLY A 78 -2.52 0.73 -17.80
CA GLY A 78 -1.26 0.01 -17.95
C GLY A 78 -0.11 0.91 -18.41
N TYR A 79 -0.33 1.76 -19.42
CA TYR A 79 0.68 2.73 -19.87
C TYR A 79 1.01 3.79 -18.80
N LEU A 80 -0.01 4.34 -18.13
CA LEU A 80 0.19 5.35 -17.08
C LEU A 80 0.90 4.78 -15.85
N LYS A 81 0.85 3.47 -15.61
CA LYS A 81 1.53 2.81 -14.50
C LYS A 81 3.06 2.77 -14.64
N LEU A 82 3.60 3.09 -15.82
CA LEU A 82 5.03 3.30 -16.01
C LEU A 82 5.51 4.63 -15.40
N LEU A 83 4.62 5.63 -15.26
CA LEU A 83 4.98 6.97 -14.80
C LEU A 83 5.43 7.06 -13.34
N PRO A 84 4.81 6.35 -12.35
CA PRO A 84 5.25 6.39 -10.96
C PRO A 84 6.74 6.07 -10.74
N MET A 85 7.35 5.25 -11.60
CA MET A 85 8.79 5.00 -11.53
C MET A 85 9.59 6.30 -11.70
N PHE A 86 9.21 7.14 -12.66
CA PHE A 86 9.90 8.41 -12.94
C PHE A 86 9.42 9.55 -12.04
N LEU A 87 8.14 9.55 -11.64
CA LEU A 87 7.54 10.66 -10.89
C LEU A 87 7.58 10.50 -9.37
N MET A 88 7.77 9.29 -8.87
CA MET A 88 7.81 9.00 -7.43
C MET A 88 9.13 8.35 -7.01
N VAL A 89 9.55 7.26 -7.66
CA VAL A 89 10.76 6.51 -7.25
C VAL A 89 12.03 7.31 -7.49
N PHE A 90 12.21 7.86 -8.70
CA PHE A 90 13.40 8.67 -9.02
C PHE A 90 13.55 9.91 -8.12
N PRO A 91 12.51 10.73 -7.90
CA PRO A 91 12.59 11.81 -6.93
C PRO A 91 12.95 11.30 -5.52
N GLY A 92 12.38 10.20 -5.05
CA GLY A 92 12.76 9.62 -3.76
C GLY A 92 14.25 9.27 -3.67
N MET A 93 14.82 8.71 -4.74
CA MET A 93 16.27 8.44 -4.83
C MET A 93 17.11 9.71 -4.85
N ILE A 94 16.68 10.74 -5.60
CA ILE A 94 17.36 12.05 -5.66
C ILE A 94 17.35 12.71 -4.28
N SER A 95 16.22 12.66 -3.56
CA SER A 95 16.10 13.21 -2.20
C SER A 95 17.12 12.60 -1.25
N ARG A 96 17.42 11.30 -1.37
CA ARG A 96 18.41 10.62 -0.53
C ARG A 96 19.83 11.17 -0.75
N VAL A 97 20.13 11.63 -1.97
CA VAL A 97 21.44 12.22 -2.31
C VAL A 97 21.52 13.69 -1.93
N LEU A 98 20.40 14.43 -2.04
CA LEU A 98 20.35 15.86 -1.70
C LEU A 98 20.26 16.13 -0.20
N TYR A 99 19.59 15.26 0.55
CA TYR A 99 19.35 15.40 1.99
C TYR A 99 19.84 14.18 2.77
N PRO A 100 21.16 13.88 2.76
CA PRO A 100 21.69 12.67 3.37
C PRO A 100 21.53 12.64 4.89
N ASP A 101 21.67 13.78 5.56
CA ASP A 101 21.59 13.85 7.03
C ASP A 101 20.15 13.69 7.58
N GLU A 102 19.15 14.11 6.80
CA GLU A 102 17.74 14.03 7.20
C GLU A 102 17.08 12.75 6.69
N VAL A 103 17.21 12.43 5.39
CA VAL A 103 16.48 11.32 4.75
C VAL A 103 17.25 10.00 4.85
N ALA A 104 18.58 10.03 4.83
CA ALA A 104 19.45 8.86 4.97
C ALA A 104 20.07 8.75 6.38
N CYS A 105 19.44 9.38 7.38
CA CYS A 105 19.87 9.33 8.77
C CYS A 105 20.04 7.87 9.23
N VAL A 106 21.13 7.60 9.96
CA VAL A 106 21.43 6.27 10.53
C VAL A 106 21.35 6.28 12.05
N VAL A 107 21.53 7.45 12.66
CA VAL A 107 21.50 7.62 14.12
C VAL A 107 20.05 7.76 14.59
N PRO A 108 19.54 6.87 15.45
CA PRO A 108 18.13 6.86 15.84
C PRO A 108 17.64 8.16 16.51
N GLU A 109 18.47 8.78 17.35
CA GLU A 109 18.13 10.04 18.03
C GLU A 109 17.92 11.19 17.03
N LEU A 110 18.78 11.26 16.01
CA LEU A 110 18.71 12.27 14.96
C LEU A 110 17.52 12.01 14.03
N CYS A 111 17.26 10.75 13.67
CA CYS A 111 16.08 10.39 12.89
C CYS A 111 14.77 10.76 13.63
N LYS A 112 14.73 10.55 14.96
CA LYS A 112 13.58 10.92 15.78
C LYS A 112 13.35 12.43 15.79
N GLU A 113 14.41 13.22 15.85
CA GLU A 113 14.30 14.69 15.77
C GLU A 113 13.70 15.16 14.44
N TYR A 114 14.13 14.57 13.33
CA TYR A 114 13.70 15.01 11.99
C TYR A 114 12.34 14.46 11.54
N CYS A 115 12.00 13.22 11.90
CA CYS A 115 10.81 12.54 11.37
C CYS A 115 9.99 11.78 12.41
N ASP A 116 10.22 11.99 13.71
CA ASP A 116 9.51 11.33 14.82
C ASP A 116 9.55 9.79 14.73
N THR A 117 10.56 9.25 14.05
CA THR A 117 10.74 7.81 13.83
C THR A 117 12.21 7.43 14.00
N GLU A 118 12.50 6.40 14.78
CA GLU A 118 13.88 6.02 15.15
C GLU A 118 14.61 5.16 14.08
N VAL A 119 13.87 4.60 13.14
CA VAL A 119 14.35 3.56 12.21
C VAL A 119 14.60 4.06 10.79
N GLY A 120 14.07 5.24 10.43
CA GLY A 120 14.39 5.89 9.16
C GLY A 120 13.35 6.89 8.68
N CYS A 121 13.81 7.90 7.95
CA CYS A 121 13.00 9.03 7.49
C CYS A 121 12.65 8.97 5.99
N THR A 122 12.46 7.77 5.44
CA THR A 122 12.23 7.60 4.00
C THR A 122 10.90 8.20 3.53
N ASN A 123 9.88 8.24 4.38
CA ASN A 123 8.54 8.74 4.04
C ASN A 123 8.49 10.26 3.81
N ILE A 124 9.44 11.02 4.38
CA ILE A 124 9.48 12.50 4.24
C ILE A 124 10.24 12.96 2.98
N ALA A 125 10.87 12.04 2.25
CA ALA A 125 11.71 12.36 1.08
C ALA A 125 10.99 13.23 0.04
N TYR A 126 9.77 12.84 -0.35
CA TYR A 126 9.02 13.59 -1.37
C TYR A 126 8.53 14.96 -0.87
N PRO A 127 7.85 15.08 0.29
CA PRO A 127 7.49 16.38 0.87
C PRO A 127 8.68 17.31 1.07
N LYS A 128 9.84 16.79 1.50
CA LYS A 128 11.05 17.57 1.75
C LYS A 128 11.54 18.27 0.49
N MET A 129 11.69 17.54 -0.62
CA MET A 129 12.04 18.15 -1.91
C MET A 129 11.03 19.20 -2.36
N VAL A 130 9.74 18.95 -2.16
CA VAL A 130 8.66 19.89 -2.53
C VAL A 130 8.78 21.20 -1.75
N VAL A 131 9.12 21.12 -0.46
CA VAL A 131 9.20 22.27 0.44
C VAL A 131 10.47 23.09 0.21
N ASP A 132 11.59 22.44 -0.05
CA ASP A 132 12.90 23.09 -0.10
C ASP A 132 13.33 23.51 -1.52
N LEU A 133 12.91 22.79 -2.57
CA LEU A 133 13.36 23.06 -3.94
C LEU A 133 12.39 23.90 -4.78
N MET A 134 11.09 23.89 -4.48
CA MET A 134 10.12 24.62 -5.30
C MET A 134 10.00 26.09 -4.92
N PRO A 135 9.81 26.98 -5.92
CA PRO A 135 9.63 28.40 -5.67
C PRO A 135 8.29 28.67 -4.98
N ASN A 136 8.23 29.85 -4.35
CA ASN A 136 7.01 30.38 -3.76
C ASN A 136 5.88 30.40 -4.80
N GLY A 137 4.67 30.03 -4.39
CA GLY A 137 3.54 29.78 -5.29
C GLY A 137 3.44 28.32 -5.73
N LEU A 138 4.45 27.78 -6.42
CA LEU A 138 4.44 26.36 -6.85
C LEU A 138 4.47 25.40 -5.67
N ARG A 139 5.23 25.73 -4.61
CA ARG A 139 5.21 24.97 -3.36
C ARG A 139 3.79 24.86 -2.78
N GLY A 140 3.07 25.98 -2.72
CA GLY A 140 1.70 26.03 -2.21
C GLY A 140 0.74 25.21 -3.08
N LEU A 141 0.83 25.37 -4.40
CA LEU A 141 0.05 24.59 -5.36
C LEU A 141 0.28 23.08 -5.17
N MET A 142 1.54 22.65 -5.05
CA MET A 142 1.84 21.24 -4.88
C MET A 142 1.29 20.66 -3.57
N LEU A 143 1.45 21.38 -2.45
CA LEU A 143 0.89 20.95 -1.17
C LEU A 143 -0.64 20.85 -1.23
N SER A 144 -1.32 21.78 -1.91
CA SER A 144 -2.76 21.71 -2.15
C SER A 144 -3.16 20.49 -2.99
N VAL A 145 -2.43 20.20 -4.07
CA VAL A 145 -2.67 19.01 -4.92
C VAL A 145 -2.47 17.72 -4.12
N MET A 146 -1.43 17.65 -3.28
CA MET A 146 -1.19 16.50 -2.42
C MET A 146 -2.37 16.28 -1.46
N LEU A 147 -2.81 17.31 -0.74
CA LEU A 147 -3.97 17.21 0.16
C LEU A 147 -5.26 16.84 -0.59
N ALA A 148 -5.51 17.42 -1.76
CA ALA A 148 -6.67 17.10 -2.59
C ALA A 148 -6.63 15.63 -3.08
N SER A 149 -5.46 15.13 -3.48
CA SER A 149 -5.28 13.75 -3.93
C SER A 149 -5.51 12.73 -2.80
N LEU A 150 -5.08 13.07 -1.57
CA LEU A 150 -5.34 12.27 -0.38
C LEU A 150 -6.84 12.21 -0.07
N MET A 151 -7.53 13.36 -0.10
CA MET A 151 -8.98 13.42 0.12
C MET A 151 -9.76 12.61 -0.92
N SER A 152 -9.36 12.67 -2.20
CA SER A 152 -9.97 11.87 -3.26
C SER A 152 -9.77 10.35 -3.07
N SER A 153 -8.59 9.95 -2.58
CA SER A 153 -8.26 8.54 -2.34
C SER A 153 -9.02 8.00 -1.14
N LEU A 154 -9.03 8.74 -0.02
CA LEU A 154 -9.80 8.39 1.18
C LEU A 154 -11.29 8.28 0.87
N THR A 155 -11.85 9.24 0.12
CA THR A 155 -13.26 9.19 -0.30
C THR A 155 -13.56 7.92 -1.10
N SER A 156 -12.67 7.53 -2.02
CA SER A 156 -12.85 6.30 -2.82
C SER A 156 -12.84 5.04 -1.95
N ILE A 157 -11.92 4.96 -0.98
CA ILE A 157 -11.79 3.81 -0.07
C ILE A 157 -13.02 3.72 0.83
N PHE A 158 -13.42 4.82 1.48
CA PHE A 158 -14.57 4.82 2.38
C PHE A 158 -15.89 4.52 1.65
N ASN A 159 -16.07 5.05 0.44
CA ASN A 159 -17.25 4.73 -0.37
C ASN A 159 -17.29 3.25 -0.78
N SER A 160 -16.15 2.69 -1.16
CA SER A 160 -16.05 1.27 -1.53
C SER A 160 -16.35 0.37 -0.34
N ALA A 161 -15.77 0.65 0.83
CA ALA A 161 -16.04 -0.07 2.07
C ALA A 161 -17.50 0.05 2.52
N SER A 162 -18.08 1.24 2.41
CA SER A 162 -19.50 1.48 2.70
C SER A 162 -20.42 0.70 1.76
N THR A 163 -20.08 0.60 0.48
CA THR A 163 -20.83 -0.22 -0.49
C THR A 163 -20.76 -1.71 -0.14
N LEU A 164 -19.58 -2.23 0.19
CA LEU A 164 -19.41 -3.62 0.64
C LEU A 164 -20.27 -3.89 1.88
N PHE A 165 -20.21 -3.02 2.89
CA PHE A 165 -21.02 -3.18 4.10
C PHE A 165 -22.52 -3.13 3.80
N THR A 166 -22.98 -2.14 3.04
CA THR A 166 -24.40 -1.93 2.79
C THR A 166 -25.01 -3.02 1.89
N MET A 167 -24.37 -3.36 0.78
CA MET A 167 -24.89 -4.31 -0.18
C MET A 167 -24.63 -5.76 0.23
N ASP A 168 -23.43 -6.07 0.75
CA ASP A 168 -23.05 -7.47 0.99
C ASP A 168 -23.43 -7.97 2.39
N ILE A 169 -23.59 -7.05 3.36
CA ILE A 169 -23.94 -7.41 4.75
C ILE A 169 -25.34 -6.88 5.09
N TYR A 170 -25.53 -5.57 5.06
CA TYR A 170 -26.75 -4.93 5.59
C TYR A 170 -28.00 -5.35 4.81
N ALA A 171 -27.96 -5.34 3.48
CA ALA A 171 -29.10 -5.76 2.65
C ALA A 171 -29.44 -7.26 2.78
N LYS A 172 -28.44 -8.12 3.07
CA LYS A 172 -28.67 -9.55 3.31
C LYS A 172 -29.30 -9.83 4.68
N VAL A 173 -28.87 -9.10 5.71
CA VAL A 173 -29.44 -9.21 7.06
C VAL A 173 -30.84 -8.59 7.11
N ARG A 174 -31.05 -7.47 6.41
CA ARG A 174 -32.33 -6.75 6.35
C ARG A 174 -32.92 -6.77 4.95
N GLN A 175 -33.66 -7.85 4.67
CA GLN A 175 -34.23 -8.21 3.36
C GLN A 175 -35.20 -7.19 2.73
N LYS A 176 -35.74 -6.23 3.49
CA LYS A 176 -36.65 -5.17 3.01
C LYS A 176 -36.14 -3.76 3.35
N ALA A 177 -34.84 -3.52 3.27
CA ALA A 177 -34.28 -2.19 3.47
C ALA A 177 -34.73 -1.24 2.35
N SER A 178 -35.19 -0.05 2.72
CA SER A 178 -35.45 1.02 1.74
C SER A 178 -34.14 1.64 1.25
N GLU A 179 -34.09 2.20 0.04
CA GLU A 179 -32.91 2.91 -0.48
C GLU A 179 -32.43 4.02 0.48
N LYS A 180 -33.36 4.74 1.12
CA LYS A 180 -33.04 5.78 2.11
C LYS A 180 -32.36 5.20 3.35
N GLU A 181 -32.83 4.05 3.82
CA GLU A 181 -32.25 3.34 4.96
C GLU A 181 -30.82 2.87 4.64
N LEU A 182 -30.62 2.35 3.43
CA LEU A 182 -29.33 1.88 2.95
C LEU A 182 -28.31 3.04 2.84
N MET A 183 -28.72 4.19 2.33
CA MET A 183 -27.89 5.40 2.29
C MET A 183 -27.50 5.90 3.69
N ILE A 184 -28.43 5.88 4.64
CA ILE A 184 -28.16 6.32 6.03
C ILE A 184 -27.20 5.34 6.71
N ALA A 185 -27.43 4.03 6.57
CA ALA A 185 -26.56 2.99 7.11
C ALA A 185 -25.13 3.11 6.54
N GLY A 186 -25.01 3.36 5.23
CA GLY A 186 -23.72 3.57 4.59
C GLY A 186 -22.97 4.79 5.12
N ARG A 187 -23.65 5.93 5.33
CA ARG A 187 -23.04 7.14 5.90
C ARG A 187 -22.63 6.95 7.37
N LEU A 188 -23.45 6.27 8.16
CA LEU A 188 -23.12 5.94 9.54
C LEU A 188 -21.88 5.03 9.62
N PHE A 189 -21.79 4.04 8.74
CA PHE A 189 -20.63 3.16 8.65
C PHE A 189 -19.34 3.91 8.30
N ILE A 190 -19.41 4.92 7.41
CA ILE A 190 -18.25 5.78 7.11
C ILE A 190 -17.77 6.52 8.36
N LEU A 191 -18.68 7.07 9.18
CA LEU A 191 -18.30 7.75 10.43
C LEU A 191 -17.60 6.79 11.41
N VAL A 192 -18.11 5.56 11.52
CA VAL A 192 -17.48 4.52 12.35
C VAL A 192 -16.10 4.16 11.83
N LEU A 193 -15.94 3.96 10.52
CA LEU A 193 -14.65 3.67 9.90
C LEU A 193 -13.63 4.79 10.09
N ILE A 194 -14.05 6.06 10.02
CA ILE A 194 -13.18 7.21 10.31
C ILE A 194 -12.69 7.14 11.76
N GLY A 195 -13.59 6.87 12.71
CA GLY A 195 -13.23 6.72 14.12
C GLY A 195 -12.20 5.61 14.36
N ILE A 196 -12.41 4.44 13.76
CA ILE A 196 -11.47 3.31 13.85
C ILE A 196 -10.13 3.67 13.19
N SER A 197 -10.16 4.34 12.03
CA SER A 197 -8.94 4.74 11.31
C SER A 197 -8.08 5.70 12.14
N ILE A 198 -8.69 6.69 12.81
CA ILE A 198 -7.98 7.62 13.69
C ILE A 198 -7.40 6.88 14.90
N ALA A 199 -8.16 5.96 15.50
CA ALA A 199 -7.69 5.14 16.61
C ALA A 199 -6.52 4.20 16.22
N TRP A 200 -6.39 3.86 14.93
CA TRP A 200 -5.35 2.98 14.42
C TRP A 200 -4.02 3.69 14.10
N ILE A 201 -4.02 5.02 13.95
CA ILE A 201 -2.80 5.83 13.68
C ILE A 201 -1.62 5.50 14.62
N PRO A 202 -1.78 5.48 15.96
CA PRO A 202 -0.65 5.20 16.85
C PRO A 202 -0.06 3.80 16.68
N ILE A 203 -0.89 2.81 16.31
CA ILE A 203 -0.43 1.43 16.05
C ILE A 203 0.41 1.40 14.77
N VAL A 204 0.01 2.15 13.75
CA VAL A 204 0.77 2.24 12.49
C VAL A 204 2.12 2.92 12.73
N GLN A 205 2.17 3.99 13.52
CA GLN A 205 3.41 4.70 13.83
C GLN A 205 4.46 3.79 14.51
N THR A 206 4.04 2.86 15.36
CA THR A 206 4.95 1.91 16.01
C THR A 206 5.33 0.73 15.12
N ALA A 207 4.41 0.24 14.27
CA ALA A 207 4.61 -0.97 13.49
C ALA A 207 5.35 -0.76 12.15
N GLN A 208 5.31 0.44 11.59
CA GLN A 208 5.75 0.71 10.22
C GLN A 208 7.26 0.86 10.05
N SER A 209 8.01 0.94 11.16
CA SER A 209 9.47 1.01 11.21
C SER A 209 10.13 1.98 10.20
N GLY A 210 9.49 3.12 9.90
CA GLY A 210 10.03 4.14 8.99
C GLY A 210 9.83 3.87 7.48
N GLN A 211 9.21 2.74 7.09
CA GLN A 211 8.93 2.37 5.69
C GLN A 211 7.45 2.03 5.48
N LEU A 212 6.61 3.03 5.15
CA LEU A 212 5.15 2.84 5.01
C LEU A 212 4.77 1.82 3.95
N PHE A 213 5.49 1.88 2.83
CA PHE A 213 5.19 1.05 1.68
C PHE A 213 5.37 -0.43 2.01
N ASP A 214 6.49 -0.80 2.67
CA ASP A 214 6.79 -2.18 3.01
C ASP A 214 5.78 -2.72 4.03
N TYR A 215 5.39 -1.92 5.02
CA TYR A 215 4.35 -2.27 5.98
C TYR A 215 2.99 -2.59 5.31
N ILE A 216 2.51 -1.71 4.42
CA ILE A 216 1.25 -1.92 3.69
C ILE A 216 1.34 -3.17 2.82
N GLN A 217 2.47 -3.37 2.15
CA GLN A 217 2.70 -4.51 1.28
C GLN A 217 2.74 -5.83 2.06
N SER A 218 3.36 -5.85 3.24
CA SER A 218 3.39 -7.01 4.13
C SER A 218 1.99 -7.40 4.60
N ILE A 219 1.19 -6.44 5.11
CA ILE A 219 -0.20 -6.72 5.51
C ILE A 219 -1.01 -7.27 4.33
N THR A 220 -0.89 -6.62 3.17
CA THR A 220 -1.59 -7.06 1.96
C THR A 220 -1.14 -8.46 1.56
N SER A 221 0.14 -8.81 1.73
CA SER A 221 0.66 -10.14 1.41
C SER A 221 0.09 -11.26 2.29
N TYR A 222 -0.40 -10.94 3.50
CA TYR A 222 -1.04 -11.93 4.38
C TYR A 222 -2.51 -12.18 4.03
N LEU A 223 -3.22 -11.14 3.58
CA LEU A 223 -4.67 -11.20 3.39
C LEU A 223 -5.08 -11.42 1.92
N ALA A 224 -4.29 -10.94 0.96
CA ALA A 224 -4.62 -10.97 -0.46
C ALA A 224 -4.57 -12.38 -1.11
N PRO A 225 -3.56 -13.25 -0.83
CA PRO A 225 -3.41 -14.50 -1.57
C PRO A 225 -4.60 -15.47 -1.51
N PRO A 226 -5.27 -15.69 -0.35
CA PRO A 226 -6.44 -16.55 -0.28
C PRO A 226 -7.59 -16.07 -1.18
N ILE A 227 -7.82 -14.76 -1.22
CA ILE A 227 -8.86 -14.14 -2.06
C ILE A 227 -8.47 -14.29 -3.53
N ALA A 228 -7.22 -13.96 -3.89
CA ALA A 228 -6.71 -14.10 -5.25
C ALA A 228 -6.84 -15.53 -5.78
N ALA A 229 -6.50 -16.52 -4.94
CA ALA A 229 -6.57 -17.93 -5.28
C ALA A 229 -8.01 -18.38 -5.56
N VAL A 230 -8.96 -18.02 -4.69
CA VAL A 230 -10.37 -18.37 -4.87
C VAL A 230 -10.94 -17.72 -6.14
N PHE A 231 -10.67 -16.43 -6.39
CA PHE A 231 -11.14 -15.75 -7.59
C PHE A 231 -10.54 -16.35 -8.87
N THR A 232 -9.24 -16.61 -8.87
CA THR A 232 -8.55 -17.21 -10.02
C THR A 232 -9.10 -18.61 -10.30
N LEU A 233 -9.23 -19.45 -9.27
CA LEU A 233 -9.79 -20.80 -9.41
C LEU A 233 -11.25 -20.75 -9.86
N ALA A 234 -12.07 -19.83 -9.33
CA ALA A 234 -13.47 -19.71 -9.72
C ALA A 234 -13.65 -19.34 -11.21
N ILE A 235 -12.73 -18.56 -11.78
CA ILE A 235 -12.77 -18.17 -13.20
C ILE A 235 -12.29 -19.30 -14.12
N PHE A 236 -11.17 -19.95 -13.77
CA PHE A 236 -10.53 -20.93 -14.67
C PHE A 236 -10.98 -22.38 -14.45
N CYS A 237 -11.44 -22.74 -13.25
CA CYS A 237 -11.83 -24.09 -12.89
C CYS A 237 -13.35 -24.21 -12.68
N LYS A 238 -14.05 -24.79 -13.66
CA LYS A 238 -15.51 -25.05 -13.58
C LYS A 238 -15.93 -26.03 -12.46
N ARG A 239 -14.98 -26.68 -11.80
CA ARG A 239 -15.21 -27.67 -10.72
C ARG A 239 -15.22 -27.06 -9.32
N VAL A 240 -15.00 -25.75 -9.19
CA VAL A 240 -15.02 -25.07 -7.89
C VAL A 240 -16.45 -25.06 -7.36
N ASN A 241 -16.62 -25.50 -6.11
CA ASN A 241 -17.89 -25.52 -5.40
C ASN A 241 -17.88 -24.47 -4.27
N GLU A 242 -19.08 -24.07 -3.83
CA GLU A 242 -19.27 -23.11 -2.74
C GLU A 242 -18.56 -23.52 -1.43
N PRO A 243 -18.72 -24.77 -0.91
CA PRO A 243 -18.04 -25.16 0.32
C PRO A 243 -16.51 -25.16 0.17
N GLY A 244 -15.97 -25.58 -0.97
CA GLY A 244 -14.53 -25.57 -1.22
C GLY A 244 -13.96 -24.15 -1.28
N ALA A 245 -14.67 -23.21 -1.89
CA ALA A 245 -14.30 -21.80 -1.88
C ALA A 245 -14.33 -21.22 -0.45
N PHE A 246 -15.37 -21.53 0.34
CA PHE A 246 -15.51 -21.07 1.71
C PHE A 246 -14.40 -21.59 2.63
N TYR A 247 -14.18 -22.91 2.67
CA TYR A 247 -13.13 -23.50 3.50
C TYR A 247 -11.73 -23.13 3.01
N GLY A 248 -11.52 -23.04 1.69
CA GLY A 248 -10.25 -22.59 1.12
C GLY A 248 -9.88 -21.17 1.55
N MET A 249 -10.86 -20.25 1.53
CA MET A 249 -10.68 -18.89 2.01
C MET A 249 -10.41 -18.86 3.53
N LEU A 250 -11.17 -19.62 4.33
CA LEU A 250 -11.02 -19.66 5.78
C LEU A 250 -9.64 -20.22 6.20
N ILE A 251 -9.21 -21.32 5.60
CA ILE A 251 -7.89 -21.93 5.86
C ILE A 251 -6.78 -20.99 5.41
N GLY A 252 -6.90 -20.40 4.21
CA GLY A 252 -5.92 -19.44 3.71
C GLY A 252 -5.79 -18.21 4.61
N LEU A 253 -6.92 -17.67 5.10
CA LEU A 253 -6.94 -16.57 6.06
C LEU A 253 -6.30 -16.98 7.39
N ALA A 254 -6.60 -18.17 7.90
CA ALA A 254 -5.99 -18.68 9.13
C ALA A 254 -4.46 -18.77 9.01
N ILE A 255 -3.95 -19.32 7.90
CA ILE A 255 -2.50 -19.39 7.62
C ILE A 255 -1.90 -17.98 7.55
N GLY A 256 -2.54 -17.06 6.83
CA GLY A 256 -2.10 -15.67 6.70
C GLY A 256 -2.03 -14.96 8.07
N LEU A 257 -3.05 -15.13 8.91
CA LEU A 257 -3.10 -14.56 10.26
C LEU A 257 -2.07 -15.21 11.19
N THR A 258 -1.86 -16.53 11.12
CA THR A 258 -0.81 -17.19 11.91
C THR A 258 0.57 -16.65 11.53
N ARG A 259 0.83 -16.46 10.23
CA ARG A 259 2.07 -15.83 9.77
C ARG A 259 2.20 -14.39 10.27
N MET A 260 1.15 -13.59 10.12
CA MET A 260 1.12 -12.21 10.60
C MET A 260 1.45 -12.14 12.11
N ILE A 261 0.78 -12.93 12.93
CA ILE A 261 1.00 -12.98 14.38
C ILE A 261 2.43 -13.43 14.69
N ALA A 262 2.93 -14.47 14.01
CA ALA A 262 4.30 -14.93 14.21
C ALA A 262 5.33 -13.84 13.89
N GLU A 263 5.11 -13.07 12.83
CA GLU A 263 6.00 -11.98 12.42
C GLU A 263 5.94 -10.80 13.40
N PHE A 264 4.76 -10.46 13.92
CA PHE A 264 4.63 -9.44 14.98
C PHE A 264 5.28 -9.87 16.30
N VAL A 265 5.28 -11.17 16.63
CA VAL A 265 5.82 -11.69 17.90
C VAL A 265 7.33 -11.93 17.83
N TYR A 266 7.82 -12.52 16.75
CA TYR A 266 9.22 -12.93 16.61
C TYR A 266 10.06 -11.94 15.79
N GLY A 267 9.43 -10.91 15.20
CA GLY A 267 10.07 -9.98 14.29
C GLY A 267 10.23 -10.54 12.89
N THR A 268 10.48 -9.65 11.92
CA THR A 268 10.94 -10.03 10.58
C THR A 268 12.37 -10.55 10.72
N GLY A 269 12.58 -11.85 10.50
CA GLY A 269 13.92 -12.42 10.35
C GLY A 269 14.67 -11.84 9.16
#